data_AF-A0A917C633-F1
#
_entry.id   AF-A0A917C633-F1
#
_cell.length_a   1.000
_cell.length_b   1.000
_cell.length_c   1.000
_cell.angle_alpha   90.00
_cell.angle_beta   90.00
_cell.angle_gamma   90.00
#
_symmetry.space_group_name_H-M   'P 1'
#
loop_
_entity.id
_entity.type
_entity.pdbx_description
1 polymer ?
#
loop_
_entity_poly.entity_id
_entity_poly.type
_entity_poly.pdbx_seq_one_letter_code
_entity_poly.pdbx_strand_id
1 'polypeptide(L)'
;MSKHILVLARRDVREAIRVAAGLTIRNNSVDFVFMKEAPLAINGKVENHEMFELAEIKPQSLIPGIPDTTPCQNLGALIAKADRVVSF
;
A
#
# COMPACT_ATOMS: atom_id res chain seq x y z
N MET A 1 -18.11 -8.31 8.49
CA MET A 1 -17.36 -9.29 7.68
C MET A 1 -16.02 -8.66 7.35
N SER A 2 -14.91 -9.37 7.59
CA SER A 2 -13.59 -8.95 7.12
C SER A 2 -13.54 -9.03 5.58
N LYS A 3 -12.81 -8.11 4.97
CA LYS A 3 -12.59 -8.07 3.52
C LYS A 3 -11.10 -8.06 3.21
N HIS A 4 -10.73 -8.60 2.05
CA HIS A 4 -9.42 -8.41 1.48
C HIS A 4 -9.44 -7.21 0.54
N ILE A 5 -8.72 -6.15 0.88
CA ILE A 5 -8.76 -4.89 0.16
C ILE A 5 -7.39 -4.63 -0.46
N LEU A 6 -7.38 -4.32 -1.75
CA LEU A 6 -6.19 -3.85 -2.45
C LEU A 6 -6.22 -2.32 -2.52
N VAL A 7 -5.18 -1.68 -1.99
CA VAL A 7 -4.97 -0.22 -2.08
C VAL A 7 -3.92 0.07 -3.14
N LEU A 8 -4.30 0.88 -4.13
CA LEU A 8 -3.43 1.34 -5.21
C LEU A 8 -3.06 2.80 -5.00
N ALA A 9 -1.78 3.07 -4.73
CA ALA A 9 -1.25 4.41 -4.57
C ALA A 9 -0.78 4.95 -5.93
N ARG A 10 -1.72 5.53 -6.68
CA ARG A 10 -1.54 5.96 -8.08
C ARG A 10 -1.41 7.47 -8.23
N ARG A 11 -2.11 8.28 -7.44
CA ARG A 11 -2.05 9.76 -7.51
C ARG A 11 -1.75 10.38 -6.15
N ASP A 12 -2.40 9.93 -5.08
CA ASP A 12 -2.12 10.38 -3.72
C ASP A 12 -1.55 9.25 -2.85
N VAL A 13 -0.23 9.17 -2.81
CA VAL A 13 0.49 8.17 -2.00
C VAL A 13 0.28 8.39 -0.52
N ARG A 14 0.26 9.65 -0.06
CA ARG A 14 0.19 9.96 1.37
C ARG A 14 -1.15 9.56 1.94
N GLU A 15 -2.23 9.86 1.22
CA GLU A 15 -3.57 9.44 1.63
C GLU A 15 -3.77 7.93 1.46
N ALA A 16 -3.22 7.33 0.41
CA ALA A 16 -3.26 5.87 0.26
C ALA A 16 -2.68 5.14 1.48
N ILE A 17 -1.53 5.59 1.99
CA ILE A 17 -0.87 5.00 3.17
C ILE A 17 -1.78 5.13 4.40
N ARG A 18 -2.31 6.33 4.66
CA ARG A 18 -3.24 6.59 5.77
C ARG A 18 -4.48 5.71 5.70
N VAL A 19 -5.09 5.61 4.52
CA VAL A 19 -6.30 4.80 4.33
C VAL A 19 -5.98 3.32 4.49
N ALA A 20 -4.88 2.83 3.93
CA ALA A 20 -4.46 1.45 4.06
C ALA A 20 -4.32 1.04 5.53
N ALA A 21 -3.63 1.85 6.34
CA ALA A 21 -3.51 1.62 7.77
C ALA A 21 -4.86 1.73 8.51
N GLY A 22 -5.72 2.66 8.13
CA GLY A 22 -7.06 2.78 8.73
C GLY A 22 -7.97 1.58 8.42
N LEU A 23 -7.83 0.96 7.25
CA LEU A 23 -8.64 -0.18 6.84
C LEU A 23 -8.37 -1.44 7.68
N THR A 24 -7.16 -1.60 8.23
CA THR A 24 -6.80 -2.78 9.06
C THR A 24 -7.48 -2.78 10.43
N ILE A 25 -7.88 -1.60 10.95
CA ILE A 25 -8.56 -1.44 12.26
C ILE A 25 -9.85 -2.29 12.36
N ARG A 26 -10.52 -2.55 11.23
CA ARG A 26 -11.76 -3.34 11.16
C ARG A 26 -11.54 -4.82 10.78
N ASN A 27 -10.35 -5.37 11.06
CA ASN A 27 -9.96 -6.74 10.68
C ASN A 27 -9.98 -6.98 9.15
N ASN A 28 -9.83 -5.94 8.32
CA ASN A 28 -9.59 -6.15 6.90
C ASN A 28 -8.12 -6.52 6.69
N SER A 29 -7.87 -7.43 5.75
CA SER A 29 -6.51 -7.64 5.25
C SER A 29 -6.26 -6.68 4.09
N VAL A 30 -5.07 -6.09 4.04
CA VAL A 30 -4.75 -5.04 3.08
C VAL A 30 -3.48 -5.42 2.31
N ASP A 31 -3.60 -5.52 0.99
CA ASP A 31 -2.45 -5.48 0.09
C ASP A 31 -2.29 -4.03 -0.39
N PHE A 32 -1.05 -3.55 -0.47
CA PHE A 32 -0.74 -2.17 -0.89
C PHE A 32 0.25 -2.17 -2.05
N VAL A 33 -0.04 -1.39 -3.10
CA VAL A 33 0.84 -1.27 -4.26
C VAL A 33 1.10 0.20 -4.59
N PHE A 34 2.37 0.57 -4.57
CA PHE A 34 2.84 1.82 -5.17
C PHE A 34 2.85 1.70 -6.70
N MET A 35 2.21 2.68 -7.36
CA MET A 35 2.19 2.78 -8.82
C MET A 35 2.90 4.04 -9.34
N LYS A 36 3.40 4.89 -8.45
CA LYS A 36 4.16 6.09 -8.75
C LYS A 36 5.19 6.38 -7.67
N GLU A 37 6.06 7.36 -7.89
CA GLU A 37 7.04 7.79 -6.90
C GLU A 37 6.36 8.27 -5.61
N ALA A 38 7.01 7.97 -4.49
CA ALA A 38 6.56 8.35 -3.17
C ALA A 38 7.49 9.44 -2.60
N PRO A 39 6.94 10.45 -1.90
CA PRO A 39 7.77 11.43 -1.21
C PRO A 39 8.58 10.73 -0.12
N LEU A 40 9.89 11.03 -0.07
CA LEU A 40 10.80 10.50 0.93
C LEU A 40 10.99 11.53 2.05
N ALA A 41 10.98 11.06 3.28
CA ALA A 41 11.38 11.82 4.45
C ALA A 41 12.92 11.92 4.53
N ILE A 42 13.42 12.79 5.41
CA ILE A 42 14.87 13.05 5.61
C ILE A 42 15.65 11.77 5.95
N ASN A 43 15.00 10.82 6.61
CA ASN A 43 15.57 9.52 6.95
C ASN A 43 15.63 8.52 5.76
N GLY A 44 15.25 8.95 4.55
CA GLY A 44 15.25 8.13 3.35
C GLY A 44 14.09 7.14 3.25
N LYS A 45 13.17 7.09 4.23
CA LYS A 45 11.94 6.29 4.14
C LYS A 45 10.84 7.06 3.41
N VAL A 46 9.84 6.35 2.91
CA VAL A 46 8.61 6.99 2.43
C VAL A 46 7.94 7.75 3.58
N GLU A 47 7.42 8.94 3.33
CA GLU A 47 6.62 9.65 4.33
C GLU A 47 5.50 8.77 4.88
N ASN A 48 5.29 8.77 6.20
CA ASN A 48 4.34 7.91 6.91
C ASN A 48 4.62 6.40 6.81
N HIS A 49 5.84 5.98 6.46
CA HIS A 49 6.20 4.56 6.37
C HIS A 49 5.91 3.77 7.66
N GLU A 50 6.08 4.38 8.84
CA GLU A 50 5.76 3.79 10.15
C GLU A 50 4.33 3.25 10.26
N MET A 51 3.39 3.81 9.47
CA MET A 51 2.00 3.32 9.45
C MET A 51 1.89 1.91 8.87
N PHE A 52 2.77 1.54 7.92
CA PHE A 52 2.81 0.18 7.40
C PHE A 52 3.29 -0.82 8.45
N GLU A 53 4.30 -0.43 9.24
CA GLU A 53 4.82 -1.25 10.34
C GLU A 53 3.72 -1.49 11.39
N LEU A 54 3.03 -0.43 11.83
CA LEU A 54 1.92 -0.50 12.79
C LEU A 54 0.72 -1.30 12.27
N ALA A 55 0.47 -1.25 10.97
CA ALA A 55 -0.65 -1.94 10.32
C ALA A 55 -0.29 -3.35 9.82
N GLU A 56 0.95 -3.81 10.02
CA GLU A 56 1.49 -5.07 9.51
C GLU A 56 1.34 -5.25 7.99
N ILE A 57 1.40 -4.15 7.24
CA ILE A 57 1.29 -4.15 5.78
C ILE A 57 2.69 -4.22 5.17
N LYS A 58 2.89 -5.16 4.24
CA LYS A 58 4.11 -5.25 3.42
C LYS A 58 3.86 -4.60 2.07
N PRO A 59 4.28 -3.35 1.83
CA PRO A 59 3.98 -2.67 0.59
C PRO A 59 4.77 -3.27 -0.58
N GLN A 60 4.10 -3.33 -1.74
CA GLN A 60 4.70 -3.71 -3.01
C GLN A 60 4.84 -2.48 -3.91
N SER A 61 5.71 -2.54 -4.91
CA SER A 61 5.89 -1.46 -5.89
C SER A 61 5.97 -1.97 -7.32
N LEU A 62 5.26 -1.32 -8.24
CA LEU A 62 5.40 -1.54 -9.68
C LEU A 62 6.56 -0.74 -10.28
N ILE A 63 7.07 0.25 -9.55
CA ILE A 63 8.21 1.05 -9.96
C ILE A 63 9.44 0.73 -9.09
N PRO A 64 10.65 0.78 -9.65
CA PRO A 64 11.87 0.58 -8.87
C PRO A 64 12.13 1.77 -7.93
N GLY A 65 12.98 1.55 -6.92
CA GLY A 65 13.55 2.64 -6.12
C GLY A 65 12.70 3.14 -4.96
N ILE A 66 11.56 2.50 -4.64
CA ILE A 66 10.84 2.80 -3.39
C ILE A 66 11.44 1.99 -2.24
N PRO A 67 12.00 2.64 -1.20
CA PRO A 67 12.57 1.97 -0.04
C PRO A 67 11.57 1.08 0.68
N ASP A 68 12.07 -0.01 1.28
CA ASP A 68 11.28 -0.91 2.12
C ASP A 68 10.02 -1.50 1.45
N THR A 69 10.10 -1.74 0.13
CA THR A 69 9.06 -2.40 -0.67
C THR A 69 9.58 -3.65 -1.38
N THR A 70 8.66 -4.54 -1.75
CA THR A 70 8.97 -5.64 -2.68
C THR A 70 8.45 -5.35 -4.08
N PRO A 71 9.08 -5.84 -5.15
CA PRO A 71 8.54 -5.70 -6.50
C PRO A 71 7.18 -6.39 -6.63
N CYS A 72 6.19 -5.67 -7.17
CA CYS A 72 4.88 -6.23 -7.48
C CYS A 72 4.97 -7.02 -8.80
N GLN A 73 4.99 -8.35 -8.71
CA GLN A 73 5.20 -9.20 -9.88
C GLN A 73 3.95 -9.38 -10.74
N ASN A 74 2.76 -9.36 -10.13
CA ASN A 74 1.51 -9.63 -10.83
C ASN A 74 0.34 -8.86 -10.22
N LEU A 75 0.14 -7.63 -10.70
CA LEU A 75 -0.97 -6.78 -10.27
C LEU A 75 -2.34 -7.41 -10.58
N GLY A 76 -2.49 -8.10 -11.71
CA GLY A 76 -3.74 -8.74 -12.10
C GLY A 76 -4.20 -9.79 -11.10
N ALA A 77 -3.28 -10.59 -10.56
CA ALA A 77 -3.57 -11.56 -9.52
C ALA A 77 -4.01 -10.90 -8.20
N LEU A 78 -3.40 -9.77 -7.81
CA LEU A 78 -3.81 -9.02 -6.62
C LEU A 78 -5.23 -8.44 -6.78
N ILE A 79 -5.54 -7.89 -7.96
CA ILE A 79 -6.88 -7.38 -8.28
C ILE A 79 -7.91 -8.51 -8.22
N ALA A 80 -7.61 -9.67 -8.81
CA ALA A 80 -8.53 -10.81 -8.82
C ALA A 80 -8.78 -11.42 -7.43
N LYS A 81 -7.78 -11.35 -6.54
CA LYS A 81 -7.86 -11.81 -5.15
C LYS A 81 -8.66 -10.85 -4.25
N ALA A 82 -8.66 -9.56 -4.57
CA ALA A 82 -9.26 -8.52 -3.73
C ALA A 82 -10.80 -8.54 -3.80
N ASP A 83 -11.46 -8.49 -2.65
CA ASP A 83 -12.89 -8.21 -2.59
C ASP A 83 -13.21 -6.80 -3.09
N ARG A 84 -12.29 -5.86 -2.84
CA ARG A 84 -12.40 -4.45 -3.21
C ARG A 84 -11.04 -3.89 -3.58
N VAL A 85 -11.04 -3.05 -4.61
CA VAL A 85 -9.89 -2.25 -5.01
C VAL A 85 -10.23 -0.78 -4.79
N VAL A 86 -9.36 -0.06 -4.09
CA VAL A 86 -9.44 1.39 -3.91
C VAL A 86 -8.18 2.02 -4.49
N SER A 87 -8.36 3.02 -5.34
CA SER A 87 -7.27 3.74 -5.99
C SER A 87 -7.29 5.20 -5.55
N PHE A 88 -6.15 5.64 -5.05
CA PHE A 88 -5.85 7.01 -4.68
C PHE A 88 -4.90 7.60 -5.72
#